data_AF-A0A819T270-F1
#
_entry.id   AF-A0A819T270-F1
#
_cell.length_a   1.000
_cell.length_b   1.000
_cell.length_c   1.000
_cell.angle_alpha   90.00
_cell.angle_beta   90.00
_cell.angle_gamma   90.00
#
_symmetry.space_group_name_H-M   'P 1'
#
loop_
_entity.id
_entity.type
_entity.pdbx_description
1 polymer ?
#
loop_
_entity_poly.entity_id
_entity_poly.type
_entity_poly.pdbx_seq_one_letter_code
_entity_poly.pdbx_strand_id
1 'polypeptide(L)'
;MIHTFEQREPQWPPGTAHGYYALTYGWLAGELVRRVDPKKRTFGQFVRDEITYPLQIEFYVGLPGEQEYRVSPIETQINNTDIVDGIEISQSSNFNDYRIHQAEIPAINGITNA
;
A
#
# COMPACT_ATOMS: atom_id res chain seq x y z
N MET A 1 7.24 -9.12 -4.53
CA MET A 1 7.71 -7.77 -4.95
C MET A 1 9.20 -7.56 -4.69
N ILE A 2 9.68 -7.67 -3.44
CA ILE A 2 11.07 -7.33 -3.07
C ILE A 2 12.15 -8.07 -3.86
N HIS A 3 11.98 -9.38 -4.08
CA HIS A 3 12.99 -10.15 -4.82
C HIS A 3 13.19 -9.66 -6.26
N THR A 4 12.13 -9.07 -6.85
CA THR A 4 12.24 -8.41 -8.16
C THR A 4 13.13 -7.17 -8.10
N PHE A 5 13.09 -6.39 -7.02
CA PHE A 5 13.97 -5.22 -6.87
C PHE A 5 15.42 -5.61 -6.60
N GLU A 6 15.66 -6.67 -5.83
CA GLU A 6 17.01 -7.16 -5.54
C GLU A 6 17.79 -7.54 -6.81
N GLN A 7 17.08 -7.89 -7.89
CA GLN A 7 17.66 -8.30 -9.17
C GLN A 7 17.74 -7.17 -10.20
N ARG A 8 17.28 -5.95 -9.89
CA ARG A 8 17.18 -4.85 -10.83
C ARG A 8 18.26 -3.81 -10.59
N GLU A 9 18.88 -3.35 -11.66
CA GLU A 9 19.75 -2.18 -11.62
C GLU A 9 18.91 -0.88 -11.53
N PRO A 10 19.36 0.12 -10.77
CA PRO A 10 18.75 1.45 -10.80
C PRO A 10 18.76 2.05 -12.21
N GLN A 11 17.65 2.67 -12.62
CA GLN A 11 17.53 3.33 -13.93
C GLN A 11 18.52 4.49 -14.11
N TRP A 12 19.00 5.06 -13.00
CA TRP A 12 19.96 6.15 -12.94
C TRP A 12 20.88 5.95 -11.74
N PRO A 13 22.11 6.48 -11.79
CA PRO A 13 23.00 6.47 -10.63
C PRO A 13 22.30 7.02 -9.37
N PRO A 14 22.42 6.35 -8.21
CA PRO A 14 21.81 6.85 -6.98
C PRO A 14 22.25 8.29 -6.66
N GLY A 15 21.29 9.15 -6.37
CA GLY A 15 21.52 10.56 -6.03
C GLY A 15 21.62 11.52 -7.21
N THR A 16 21.58 11.05 -8.46
CA THR A 16 21.67 11.95 -9.64
C THR A 16 20.33 12.32 -10.25
N ALA A 17 19.26 11.58 -9.94
CA ALA A 17 17.90 11.85 -10.39
C ALA A 17 16.89 11.30 -9.38
N HIS A 18 15.63 11.73 -9.49
CA HIS A 18 14.51 11.21 -8.70
C HIS A 18 13.31 10.90 -9.59
N GLY A 19 12.50 9.95 -9.16
CA GLY A 19 11.25 9.57 -9.80
C GLY A 19 10.21 9.23 -8.74
N TYR A 20 8.94 9.49 -9.04
CA TYR A 20 7.85 9.16 -8.13
C TYR A 20 7.48 7.67 -8.28
N TYR A 21 7.96 6.85 -7.35
CA TYR A 21 7.72 5.41 -7.31
C TYR A 21 6.39 5.07 -6.63
N ALA A 22 5.29 5.57 -7.20
CA ALA A 22 3.93 5.55 -6.62
C ALA A 22 3.52 4.20 -6.01
N LEU A 23 3.77 3.10 -6.72
CA LEU A 23 3.34 1.76 -6.33
C LEU A 23 4.42 0.93 -5.64
N THR A 24 5.68 1.30 -5.79
CA THR A 24 6.82 0.44 -5.45
C THR A 24 7.62 0.95 -4.27
N TYR A 25 7.58 2.25 -3.97
CA TYR A 25 8.34 2.84 -2.88
C TYR A 25 8.01 2.23 -1.52
N GLY A 26 6.72 2.06 -1.21
CA GLY A 26 6.28 1.49 0.06
C GLY A 26 6.77 0.07 0.29
N TRP A 27 6.97 -0.74 -0.76
CA TRP A 27 7.58 -2.06 -0.61
C TRP A 27 9.03 -1.96 -0.13
N LEU A 28 9.84 -1.10 -0.76
CA LEU A 28 11.24 -0.88 -0.36
C LEU A 28 11.34 -0.37 1.08
N ALA A 29 10.53 0.65 1.42
CA ALA A 29 10.48 1.20 2.77
C ALA A 29 9.99 0.18 3.80
N GLY A 30 8.94 -0.58 3.48
CA GLY A 30 8.37 -1.59 4.36
C GLY A 30 9.31 -2.77 4.60
N GLU A 31 10.06 -3.18 3.57
CA GLU A 31 11.08 -4.22 3.72
C GLU A 31 12.26 -3.75 4.57
N LEU A 32 12.69 -2.48 4.42
CA LEU A 32 13.70 -1.91 5.30
C LEU A 32 13.24 -1.98 6.76
N VAL A 33 12.02 -1.51 7.05
CA VAL A 33 11.42 -1.58 8.40
C VAL A 33 11.41 -3.02 8.91
N ARG A 34 10.91 -3.97 8.13
CA ARG A 34 10.85 -5.40 8.52
C ARG A 34 12.24 -5.99 8.81
N ARG A 35 13.26 -5.58 8.06
CA ARG A 35 14.65 -6.04 8.27
C ARG A 35 15.28 -5.44 9.51
N VAL A 36 15.03 -4.17 9.81
CA VAL A 36 15.67 -3.47 10.95
C VAL A 36 14.88 -3.58 12.25
N ASP A 37 13.57 -3.86 12.20
CA ASP A 37 12.74 -4.04 13.40
C ASP A 37 13.25 -5.24 14.22
N PRO A 38 13.65 -5.03 15.50
CA PRO A 38 14.11 -6.11 16.37
C PRO A 38 13.07 -7.21 16.56
N LYS A 39 11.78 -6.83 16.57
CA LYS A 39 10.65 -7.77 16.76
C LYS A 39 10.26 -8.51 15.47
N LYS A 40 10.88 -8.18 14.32
CA LYS A 40 10.60 -8.77 13.00
C LYS A 40 9.11 -8.76 12.63
N ARG A 41 8.39 -7.72 13.04
CA ARG A 41 6.96 -7.56 12.76
C ARG A 41 6.71 -7.32 11.28
N THR A 42 5.47 -7.56 10.86
CA THR A 42 4.99 -7.10 9.55
C THR A 42 4.99 -5.57 9.50
N PHE A 43 4.90 -5.00 8.30
CA PHE A 43 4.90 -3.55 8.16
C PHE A 43 3.64 -2.93 8.79
N GLY A 44 2.48 -3.55 8.59
CA GLY A 44 1.23 -3.09 9.20
C GLY A 44 1.24 -3.15 10.73
N GLN A 45 1.80 -4.22 11.31
CA GLN A 45 1.93 -4.32 12.76
C GLN A 45 2.93 -3.29 13.31
N PHE A 46 4.03 -3.00 12.62
CA PHE A 46 4.96 -1.94 13.01
C PHE A 46 4.27 -0.57 13.01
N VAL A 47 3.55 -0.23 11.92
CA VAL A 47 2.79 1.02 11.82
C VAL A 47 1.77 1.13 12.96
N ARG A 48 1.07 0.04 13.27
CA ARG A 48 0.13 0.00 14.40
C ARG A 48 0.83 0.32 15.71
N ASP A 49 1.84 -0.47 16.07
CA ASP A 49 2.44 -0.42 17.41
C ASP A 49 3.24 0.86 17.67
N GLU A 50 3.97 1.33 16.65
CA GLU A 50 4.95 2.42 16.81
C GLU A 50 4.39 3.79 16.42
N ILE A 51 3.31 3.84 15.64
CA ILE A 51 2.76 5.10 15.10
C ILE A 51 1.31 5.29 15.51
N THR A 52 0.40 4.43 15.05
CA THR A 52 -1.03 4.74 15.14
C THR A 52 -1.60 4.49 16.53
N TYR A 53 -1.17 3.41 17.21
CA TYR A 53 -1.59 3.10 18.58
C TYR A 53 -1.12 4.15 19.60
N PRO A 54 0.16 4.58 19.63
CA PRO A 54 0.61 5.63 20.55
C PRO A 54 -0.09 6.98 20.32
N LEU A 55 -0.47 7.27 19.07
CA LEU A 55 -1.14 8.52 18.69
C LEU A 55 -2.66 8.44 18.76
N GLN A 56 -3.23 7.28 19.09
CA GLN A 56 -4.68 7.03 19.10
C GLN A 56 -5.33 7.35 17.74
N ILE A 57 -4.61 7.09 16.65
CA ILE A 57 -5.09 7.27 15.28
C ILE A 57 -5.68 5.95 14.79
N GLU A 58 -6.86 6.03 14.23
CA GLU A 58 -7.48 4.88 13.58
C GLU A 58 -7.05 4.80 12.11
N PHE A 59 -5.89 4.18 11.88
CA PHE A 59 -5.34 3.95 10.55
C PHE A 59 -4.83 2.50 10.45
N TYR A 60 -5.17 1.84 9.35
CA TYR A 60 -4.90 0.44 9.10
C TYR A 60 -4.11 0.24 7.81
N VAL A 61 -2.99 -0.48 7.91
CA VAL A 61 -2.35 -1.18 6.78
C VAL A 61 -2.61 -2.66 7.02
N GLY A 62 -3.52 -3.25 6.24
CA GLY A 62 -4.18 -4.50 6.59
C GLY A 62 -5.31 -4.27 7.60
N LEU A 63 -6.52 -4.04 7.10
CA LEU A 63 -7.72 -3.84 7.92
C LEU A 63 -8.10 -5.14 8.65
N PRO A 64 -8.42 -5.11 9.96
CA PRO A 64 -9.03 -6.25 10.63
C PRO A 64 -10.39 -6.57 10.00
N GLY A 65 -10.69 -7.85 9.77
CA GLY A 65 -11.93 -8.26 9.11
C GLY A 65 -13.20 -7.81 9.85
N GLU A 66 -13.11 -7.63 11.16
CA GLU A 66 -14.19 -7.11 11.99
C GLU A 66 -14.53 -5.65 11.70
N GLN A 67 -13.64 -4.89 11.03
CA GLN A 67 -13.85 -3.48 10.68
C GLN A 67 -14.36 -3.28 9.25
N GLU A 68 -14.47 -4.35 8.46
CA GLU A 68 -14.86 -4.29 7.04
C GLU A 68 -16.19 -3.55 6.83
N TYR A 69 -17.15 -3.74 7.75
CA TYR A 69 -18.48 -3.11 7.69
C TYR A 69 -18.46 -1.58 7.71
N ARG A 70 -17.32 -0.97 8.05
CA ARG A 70 -17.13 0.48 8.14
C ARG A 70 -16.50 1.09 6.90
N VAL A 71 -16.00 0.27 5.97
CA VAL A 71 -15.31 0.78 4.79
C VAL A 71 -16.34 1.40 3.85
N SER A 72 -16.16 2.68 3.54
CA SER A 72 -16.93 3.35 2.50
C SER A 72 -16.41 2.91 1.14
N PRO A 73 -17.26 2.47 0.20
CA PRO A 73 -16.84 2.16 -1.16
C PRO A 73 -16.23 3.39 -1.84
N ILE A 74 -15.16 3.15 -2.61
CA ILE A 74 -14.60 4.14 -3.53
C ILE A 74 -15.52 4.22 -4.73
N GLU A 75 -16.22 5.35 -4.86
CA GLU A 75 -16.99 5.71 -6.04
C GLU A 75 -16.09 6.50 -6.99
N THR A 76 -15.70 5.90 -8.12
CA THR A 76 -15.00 6.63 -9.17
C THR A 76 -16.01 7.22 -10.14
N GLN A 77 -15.86 8.51 -10.49
CA GLN A 77 -16.68 9.13 -11.55
C GLN A 77 -16.35 8.64 -12.98
N ILE A 78 -15.49 7.62 -13.11
CA ILE A 78 -15.12 7.02 -14.40
C ILE A 78 -16.14 5.93 -14.73
N ASN A 79 -17.22 6.34 -15.42
CA ASN A 79 -18.16 5.41 -16.04
C ASN A 79 -17.47 4.72 -17.23
N ASN A 80 -17.17 3.43 -17.09
CA ASN A 80 -16.83 2.47 -18.16
C ASN A 80 -15.60 2.78 -19.05
N THR A 81 -14.61 1.88 -18.99
CA THR A 81 -13.67 1.56 -20.09
C THR A 81 -12.94 2.75 -20.72
N ASP A 82 -12.16 3.49 -19.93
CA ASP A 82 -11.07 4.26 -20.53
C ASP A 82 -9.95 3.30 -20.90
N ILE A 83 -9.88 2.98 -22.20
CA ILE A 83 -8.76 2.29 -22.81
C ILE A 83 -7.63 3.31 -22.93
N VAL A 84 -6.63 3.23 -22.04
CA VAL A 84 -5.36 3.92 -22.24
C VAL A 84 -4.44 2.94 -22.96
N ASP A 85 -4.09 3.23 -24.22
CA ASP A 85 -3.19 2.41 -25.05
C ASP A 85 -3.59 0.92 -25.19
N GLY A 86 -4.88 0.62 -25.29
CA GLY A 86 -5.38 -0.75 -25.42
C GLY A 86 -5.54 -1.52 -24.10
N ILE A 87 -5.27 -0.88 -22.96
CA ILE A 87 -5.37 -1.50 -21.64
C ILE A 87 -6.66 -1.04 -20.97
N GLU A 88 -7.51 -2.01 -20.63
CA GLU A 88 -8.71 -1.80 -19.82
C GLU A 88 -8.28 -1.59 -18.36
N ILE A 89 -8.45 -0.38 -17.83
CA ILE A 89 -8.10 -0.07 -16.45
C ILE A 89 -9.38 0.14 -15.64
N SER A 90 -9.96 -0.93 -15.10
CA SER A 90 -10.98 -0.81 -14.05
C SER A 90 -10.28 -0.65 -12.70
N GLN A 91 -9.99 0.60 -12.30
CA GLN A 91 -9.30 0.86 -11.02
C GLN A 91 -10.23 0.67 -9.81
N SER A 92 -11.52 0.99 -9.92
CA SER A 92 -12.42 1.05 -8.76
C SER A 92 -12.84 -0.32 -8.22
N SER A 93 -13.01 -1.32 -9.07
CA SER A 93 -13.54 -2.63 -8.63
C SER A 93 -12.59 -3.36 -7.69
N ASN A 94 -11.28 -3.24 -7.90
CA ASN A 94 -10.29 -3.94 -7.10
C ASN A 94 -10.10 -3.31 -5.72
N PHE A 95 -10.19 -1.98 -5.60
CA PHE A 95 -10.01 -1.32 -4.31
C PHE A 95 -11.18 -1.52 -3.35
N ASN A 96 -12.36 -1.89 -3.85
CA ASN A 96 -13.53 -2.19 -3.02
C ASN A 96 -13.59 -3.67 -2.58
N ASP A 97 -12.62 -4.50 -2.95
CA ASP A 97 -12.55 -5.90 -2.54
C ASP A 97 -12.01 -6.02 -1.10
N TYR A 98 -12.76 -6.65 -0.20
CA TYR A 98 -12.35 -6.85 1.20
C TYR A 98 -10.98 -7.53 1.32
N ARG A 99 -10.60 -8.36 0.35
CA ARG A 99 -9.29 -9.02 0.33
C ARG A 99 -8.16 -8.02 0.13
N ILE A 100 -8.41 -6.94 -0.61
CA ILE A 100 -7.48 -5.83 -0.78
C ILE A 100 -7.46 -4.94 0.47
N HIS A 101 -8.58 -4.73 1.16
CA HIS A 101 -8.60 -4.00 2.43
C HIS A 101 -7.78 -4.69 3.52
N GLN A 102 -7.93 -6.02 3.63
CA GLN A 102 -7.33 -6.83 4.70
C GLN A 102 -5.86 -7.21 4.44
N ALA A 103 -5.40 -7.13 3.19
CA ALA A 103 -4.01 -7.38 2.85
C ALA A 103 -3.07 -6.27 3.37
N GLU A 104 -1.82 -6.60 3.66
CA GLU A 104 -0.76 -5.59 3.81
C GLU A 104 -0.12 -5.37 2.44
N ILE A 105 -0.46 -4.26 1.77
CA ILE A 105 0.08 -3.90 0.45
C ILE A 105 0.80 -2.55 0.59
N PRO A 106 2.07 -2.56 1.02
CA PRO A 106 2.84 -1.33 1.18
C PRO A 106 2.78 -0.45 -0.09
N ALA A 107 2.59 0.86 0.11
CA ALA A 107 2.35 1.90 -0.91
C ALA A 107 0.93 2.05 -1.44
N ILE A 108 0.06 1.04 -1.30
CA ILE A 108 -1.20 1.00 -2.06
C ILE A 108 -2.42 1.08 -1.16
N ASN A 109 -2.42 0.42 0.00
CA ASN A 109 -3.61 0.36 0.84
C ASN A 109 -3.36 0.91 2.26
N GLY A 110 -4.18 1.89 2.62
CA GLY A 110 -4.27 2.48 3.93
C GLY A 110 -5.71 2.92 4.16
N ILE A 111 -6.34 2.40 5.21
CA ILE A 111 -7.75 2.70 5.51
C ILE A 111 -7.81 3.44 6.83
N THR A 112 -8.50 4.57 6.85
CA THR A 112 -8.64 5.45 8.00
C THR A 112 -10.06 5.94 8.12
N ASN A 113 -10.45 6.42 9.29
CA ASN A 113 -11.62 7.27 9.41
C ASN A 113 -11.31 8.67 8.84
N ALA A 114 -12.36 9.36 8.38
CA ALA A 114 -12.32 10.73 7.86
C ALA A 114 -12.65 11.74 8.97
#